data_AF-A0A970J2W7-F1
#
_entry.id   AF-A0A970J2W7-F1
#
_cell.length_a   1.000
_cell.length_b   1.000
_cell.length_c   1.000
_cell.angle_alpha   90.00
_cell.angle_beta   90.00
_cell.angle_gamma   90.00
#
_symmetry.space_group_name_H-M   'P 1'
#
loop_
_entity.id
_entity.type
_entity.pdbx_description
1 polymer ?
#
loop_
_entity_poly.entity_id
_entity_poly.type
_entity_poly.pdbx_seq_one_letter_code
_entity_poly.pdbx_strand_id
1 'polypeptide(L)'
;SNGRPVLALDSRDLLAITLEAAPAAVLIPAHIWTPHYAVFGMKTGFDRLEECYGDLTGEIHAVETGLSSDPAMNRLLSMLDDYALVSNSDAHSPAKLAREATCFATELSFSGLRRALRRPFPGLLGTVEFFPEEGKYHWDGHRACGVRWSPRQTREAGGRCPVCGRPVTVGVLHRVAVLADRAEAGQPPAARPAERLLSLTQIIAEAEQAGEGTMKVQRIYEQMLAAHGPELKILRETPLAALAGTAGERVADGVRRVRLGLLKVTPGYDGVYGTVEIFN
;
A
#
# COMPACT_ATOMS: atom_id res chain seq x y z
N SER A 1 -19.42 -17.09 9.22
CA SER A 1 -18.78 -17.29 7.90
C SER A 1 -17.80 -16.14 7.67
N ASN A 2 -16.66 -16.38 7.01
CA ASN A 2 -15.59 -15.37 6.84
C ASN A 2 -15.85 -14.32 5.75
N GLY A 3 -17.11 -14.03 5.37
CA GLY A 3 -17.52 -12.99 4.39
C GLY A 3 -17.01 -13.16 2.94
N ARG A 4 -15.84 -13.77 2.73
CA ARG A 4 -15.14 -14.03 1.49
C ARG A 4 -15.25 -15.53 1.18
N PRO A 5 -16.02 -15.95 0.16
CA PRO A 5 -16.09 -17.35 -0.23
C PRO A 5 -14.74 -17.83 -0.78
N VAL A 6 -14.43 -19.10 -0.56
CA VAL A 6 -13.26 -19.77 -1.16
C VAL A 6 -13.79 -20.67 -2.27
N LEU A 7 -13.32 -20.43 -3.49
CA LEU A 7 -13.74 -21.16 -4.68
C LEU A 7 -12.57 -22.01 -5.17
N ALA A 8 -12.80 -23.29 -5.42
CA ALA A 8 -11.85 -24.15 -6.12
C ALA A 8 -12.00 -23.93 -7.64
N LEU A 9 -11.60 -22.73 -8.10
CA LEU A 9 -11.78 -22.24 -9.46
C LEU A 9 -10.59 -21.35 -9.85
N ASP A 10 -10.16 -21.46 -11.10
CA ASP A 10 -9.10 -20.59 -11.63
C ASP A 10 -9.57 -19.14 -11.79
N SER A 11 -8.66 -18.19 -11.62
CA SER A 11 -8.99 -16.75 -11.70
C SER A 11 -9.51 -16.34 -13.07
N ARG A 12 -8.99 -16.94 -14.15
CA ARG A 12 -9.48 -16.77 -15.52
C ARG A 12 -10.95 -17.20 -15.64
N ASP A 13 -11.33 -18.35 -15.10
CA ASP A 13 -12.70 -18.85 -15.20
C ASP A 13 -13.68 -18.08 -14.31
N LEU A 14 -13.22 -17.64 -13.14
CA LEU A 14 -13.98 -16.69 -12.31
C LEU A 14 -14.28 -15.40 -13.09
N LEU A 15 -13.30 -14.86 -13.80
CA LEU A 15 -13.48 -13.66 -14.64
C LEU A 15 -14.48 -13.94 -15.77
N ALA A 16 -14.36 -15.07 -16.46
CA ALA A 16 -15.29 -15.46 -17.53
C ALA A 16 -16.75 -15.50 -17.04
N ILE A 17 -17.01 -16.24 -15.95
CA ILE A 17 -18.33 -16.37 -15.34
C ILE A 17 -18.86 -15.01 -14.88
N THR A 18 -17.99 -14.17 -14.31
CA THR A 18 -18.36 -12.83 -13.84
C THR A 18 -18.82 -11.94 -14.99
N LEU A 19 -18.09 -11.95 -16.11
CA LEU A 19 -18.40 -11.14 -17.29
C LEU A 19 -19.63 -11.67 -18.04
N GLU A 20 -19.84 -12.99 -18.08
CA GLU A 20 -21.05 -13.59 -18.64
C GLU A 20 -22.30 -13.18 -17.84
N ALA A 21 -22.21 -13.21 -16.51
CA ALA A 21 -23.31 -12.82 -15.62
C ALA A 21 -23.55 -11.31 -15.62
N ALA A 22 -22.49 -10.51 -15.69
CA ALA A 22 -22.54 -9.05 -15.65
C ALA A 22 -21.44 -8.45 -16.53
N PRO A 23 -21.73 -8.13 -17.82
CA PRO A 23 -20.75 -7.58 -18.75
C PRO A 23 -20.11 -6.24 -18.32
N ALA A 24 -20.78 -5.53 -17.40
CA ALA A 24 -20.29 -4.28 -16.84
C ALA A 24 -19.41 -4.47 -15.59
N ALA A 25 -19.26 -5.69 -15.07
CA ALA A 25 -18.48 -5.98 -13.89
C ALA A 25 -17.00 -5.58 -14.07
N VAL A 26 -16.35 -5.32 -12.94
CA VAL A 26 -14.91 -5.00 -12.89
C VAL A 26 -14.27 -5.98 -11.92
N LEU A 27 -13.28 -6.73 -12.40
CA LEU A 27 -12.42 -7.54 -11.56
C LEU A 27 -11.09 -6.81 -11.40
N ILE A 28 -10.65 -6.65 -10.15
CA ILE A 28 -9.36 -6.07 -9.80
C ILE A 28 -8.58 -7.15 -9.04
N PRO A 29 -7.42 -7.60 -9.53
CA PRO A 29 -6.53 -8.46 -8.75
C PRO A 29 -6.14 -7.73 -7.46
N ALA A 30 -6.57 -8.27 -6.32
CA ALA A 30 -6.36 -7.65 -5.01
C ALA A 30 -4.91 -7.77 -4.56
N HIS A 31 -4.41 -6.74 -3.84
CA HIS A 31 -3.13 -6.70 -3.13
C HIS A 31 -2.02 -7.56 -3.75
N ILE A 32 -1.64 -7.24 -5.00
CA ILE A 32 -0.97 -8.14 -5.97
C ILE A 32 0.39 -8.70 -5.54
N TRP A 33 0.99 -8.16 -4.48
CA TRP A 33 2.29 -8.58 -3.94
C TRP A 33 2.23 -9.34 -2.61
N THR A 34 1.05 -9.48 -2.01
CA THR A 34 0.92 -10.22 -0.75
C THR A 34 1.50 -11.63 -0.93
N PRO A 35 2.38 -12.12 -0.03
CA PRO A 35 3.15 -13.35 -0.28
C PRO A 35 2.30 -14.58 -0.64
N HIS A 36 1.07 -14.65 -0.13
CA HIS A 36 0.07 -15.69 -0.38
C HIS A 36 -1.17 -15.10 -1.08
N TYR A 37 -1.79 -15.87 -1.96
CA TYR A 37 -3.08 -15.56 -2.60
C TYR A 37 -3.11 -14.31 -3.49
N ALA A 38 -1.96 -13.74 -3.82
CA ALA A 38 -1.85 -12.61 -4.75
C ALA A 38 -1.15 -13.05 -6.04
N VAL A 39 -1.46 -12.39 -7.16
CA VAL A 39 -0.95 -12.79 -8.48
C VAL A 39 0.58 -12.87 -8.53
N PHE A 40 1.29 -11.83 -8.07
CA PHE A 40 2.76 -11.80 -8.06
C PHE A 40 3.35 -12.25 -6.72
N GLY A 41 2.50 -12.73 -5.80
CA GLY A 41 2.91 -13.26 -4.52
C GLY A 41 3.92 -14.39 -4.69
N MET A 42 4.98 -14.38 -3.88
CA MET A 42 6.08 -15.35 -3.98
C MET A 42 5.65 -16.82 -3.86
N LYS A 43 4.49 -17.10 -3.25
CA LYS A 43 3.94 -18.47 -3.12
C LYS A 43 2.95 -18.85 -4.23
N THR A 44 2.41 -17.87 -4.94
CA THR A 44 1.54 -18.10 -6.12
C THR A 44 2.39 -18.37 -7.35
N GLY A 45 3.43 -17.55 -7.56
CA GLY A 45 4.47 -17.82 -8.55
C GLY A 45 4.21 -17.33 -9.97
N PHE A 46 3.14 -16.58 -10.25
CA PHE A 46 2.98 -15.94 -11.55
C PHE A 46 3.95 -14.76 -11.69
N ASP A 47 4.59 -14.66 -12.86
CA ASP A 47 5.47 -13.55 -13.22
C ASP A 47 4.75 -12.53 -14.10
N ARG A 48 3.57 -12.90 -14.64
CA ARG A 48 2.75 -12.09 -15.54
C ARG A 48 1.25 -12.24 -15.26
N LEU A 49 0.45 -11.22 -15.60
CA LEU A 49 -1.02 -11.30 -15.49
C LEU A 49 -1.60 -12.31 -16.48
N GLU A 50 -0.99 -12.47 -17.66
CA GLU A 50 -1.40 -13.43 -18.69
C GLU A 50 -1.36 -14.88 -18.22
N GLU A 51 -0.47 -15.21 -17.29
CA GLU A 51 -0.40 -16.56 -16.71
C GLU A 51 -1.58 -16.85 -15.79
N CYS A 52 -2.18 -15.81 -15.18
CA CYS A 52 -3.29 -15.93 -14.25
C CYS A 52 -4.67 -15.77 -14.93
N TYR A 53 -4.76 -14.88 -15.92
CA TYR A 53 -6.02 -14.50 -16.57
C TYR A 53 -6.12 -14.94 -18.04
N GLY A 54 -5.04 -15.47 -18.63
CA GLY A 54 -5.05 -16.05 -19.97
C GLY A 54 -5.54 -15.08 -21.04
N ASP A 55 -6.43 -15.57 -21.89
CA ASP A 55 -7.10 -14.84 -22.97
C ASP A 55 -7.94 -13.64 -22.47
N LEU A 56 -8.32 -13.63 -21.19
CA LEU A 56 -9.14 -12.56 -20.58
C LEU A 56 -8.30 -11.47 -19.90
N THR A 57 -6.98 -11.51 -20.01
CA THR A 57 -6.11 -10.47 -19.42
C THR A 57 -6.45 -9.07 -19.91
N GLY A 58 -6.93 -8.94 -21.16
CA GLY A 58 -7.37 -7.66 -21.72
C GLY A 58 -8.58 -7.02 -21.01
N GLU A 59 -9.31 -7.78 -20.19
CA GLU A 59 -10.44 -7.29 -19.38
C GLU A 59 -10.00 -6.80 -17.99
N ILE A 60 -8.73 -6.98 -17.62
CA ILE A 60 -8.15 -6.39 -16.42
C ILE A 60 -7.69 -4.97 -16.76
N HIS A 61 -8.21 -3.99 -16.04
CA HIS A 61 -7.89 -2.57 -16.28
C HIS A 61 -7.22 -1.88 -15.09
N ALA A 62 -7.32 -2.51 -13.91
CA ALA A 62 -6.75 -2.02 -12.69
C ALA A 62 -6.15 -3.17 -11.90
N VAL A 63 -5.13 -2.87 -11.11
CA VAL A 63 -4.55 -3.79 -10.12
C VAL A 63 -4.42 -3.07 -8.79
N GLU A 64 -4.66 -3.80 -7.70
CA GLU A 64 -4.54 -3.24 -6.36
C GLU A 64 -3.13 -3.46 -5.80
N THR A 65 -2.45 -2.38 -5.42
CA THR A 65 -1.08 -2.42 -4.85
C THR A 65 -1.06 -3.21 -3.54
N GLY A 66 -1.98 -2.85 -2.63
CA GLY A 66 -2.13 -3.38 -1.29
C GLY A 66 -0.96 -3.05 -0.36
N LEU A 67 -1.17 -3.27 0.94
CA LEU A 67 -0.31 -2.84 2.06
C LEU A 67 1.17 -3.25 2.03
N SER A 68 1.57 -4.12 1.10
CA SER A 68 2.94 -4.61 0.99
C SER A 68 3.72 -3.95 -0.15
N SER A 69 3.08 -3.08 -0.94
CA SER A 69 3.70 -2.33 -2.02
C SER A 69 3.05 -0.96 -2.20
N ASP A 70 3.71 -0.06 -2.92
CA ASP A 70 3.13 1.22 -3.31
C ASP A 70 3.21 1.40 -4.84
N PRO A 71 2.62 2.46 -5.41
CA PRO A 71 2.71 2.72 -6.83
C PRO A 71 4.15 2.84 -7.33
N ALA A 72 5.08 3.39 -6.56
CA ALA A 72 6.48 3.52 -6.97
C ALA A 72 7.14 2.14 -7.18
N MET A 73 6.92 1.18 -6.26
CA MET A 73 7.37 -0.20 -6.41
C MET A 73 6.78 -0.86 -7.66
N ASN A 74 5.49 -0.66 -7.92
CA ASN A 74 4.81 -1.24 -9.08
C ASN A 74 5.31 -0.63 -10.40
N ARG A 75 5.66 0.66 -10.42
CA ARG A 75 6.18 1.36 -11.61
C ARG A 75 7.61 0.97 -11.98
N LEU A 76 8.28 0.14 -11.18
CA LEU A 76 9.52 -0.55 -11.59
C LEU A 76 9.29 -1.60 -12.69
N LEU A 77 8.03 -1.95 -12.97
CA LEU A 77 7.63 -2.96 -13.94
C LEU A 77 6.85 -2.31 -15.09
N SER A 78 7.43 -2.28 -16.30
CA SER A 78 6.75 -1.71 -17.47
C SER A 78 5.44 -2.41 -17.81
N MET A 79 5.32 -3.71 -17.51
CA MET A 79 4.08 -4.46 -17.71
C MET A 79 2.90 -3.90 -16.90
N LEU A 80 3.14 -3.12 -15.83
CA LEU A 80 2.09 -2.49 -15.02
C LEU A 80 1.73 -1.08 -15.47
N ASP A 81 2.42 -0.52 -16.48
CA ASP A 81 2.11 0.81 -17.03
C ASP A 81 0.71 0.89 -17.64
N ASP A 82 0.21 -0.24 -18.10
CA ASP A 82 -1.07 -0.37 -18.79
C ASP A 82 -2.30 -0.43 -17.88
N TYR A 83 -2.07 -0.47 -16.57
CA TYR A 83 -3.11 -0.62 -15.57
C TYR A 83 -3.26 0.62 -14.68
N ALA A 84 -4.49 0.89 -14.26
CA ALA A 84 -4.75 1.77 -13.14
C ALA A 84 -4.21 1.11 -11.88
N LEU A 85 -3.30 1.78 -11.17
CA LEU A 85 -2.90 1.36 -9.84
C LEU A 85 -3.91 1.94 -8.86
N VAL A 86 -4.58 1.05 -8.11
CA VAL A 86 -5.53 1.41 -7.07
C VAL A 86 -5.01 0.93 -5.72
N SER A 87 -5.43 1.62 -4.67
CA SER A 87 -5.03 1.33 -3.29
C SER A 87 -6.26 1.35 -2.41
N ASN A 88 -6.43 0.30 -1.61
CA ASN A 88 -7.62 0.07 -0.79
C ASN A 88 -7.20 -0.50 0.57
N SER A 89 -7.87 -0.05 1.62
CA SER A 89 -7.48 -0.38 3.00
C SER A 89 -7.52 -1.86 3.40
N ASP A 90 -8.27 -2.72 2.72
CA ASP A 90 -8.62 -4.08 3.19
C ASP A 90 -9.01 -4.07 4.69
N ALA A 91 -9.93 -3.17 5.04
CA ALA A 91 -10.25 -2.86 6.42
C ALA A 91 -11.06 -3.97 7.09
N HIS A 92 -10.50 -4.54 8.16
CA HIS A 92 -11.14 -5.53 9.03
C HIS A 92 -11.61 -4.94 10.37
N SER A 93 -11.50 -3.62 10.51
CA SER A 93 -12.07 -2.85 11.61
C SER A 93 -12.33 -1.41 11.15
N PRO A 94 -13.31 -0.71 11.73
CA PRO A 94 -13.60 0.69 11.37
C PRO A 94 -12.37 1.60 11.49
N ALA A 95 -11.53 1.37 12.51
CA ALA A 95 -10.31 2.13 12.73
C ALA A 95 -9.23 1.96 11.65
N LYS A 96 -9.34 0.94 10.78
CA LYS A 96 -8.41 0.70 9.66
C LYS A 96 -8.97 1.16 8.31
N LEU A 97 -10.19 1.71 8.30
CA LEU A 97 -10.82 2.20 7.08
C LEU A 97 -9.96 3.31 6.46
N ALA A 98 -9.78 3.26 5.15
CA ALA A 98 -9.05 4.28 4.38
C ALA A 98 -7.59 4.52 4.79
N ARG A 99 -6.93 3.57 5.48
CA ARG A 99 -5.46 3.58 5.64
C ARG A 99 -4.71 3.52 4.30
N GLU A 100 -5.38 3.02 3.27
CA GLU A 100 -5.09 3.22 1.86
C GLU A 100 -6.40 3.57 1.15
N ALA A 101 -6.32 4.45 0.15
CA ALA A 101 -7.47 4.89 -0.62
C ALA A 101 -7.08 5.33 -2.03
N THR A 102 -8.05 5.28 -2.95
CA THR A 102 -7.89 5.79 -4.31
C THR A 102 -8.71 7.06 -4.49
N CYS A 103 -8.09 8.12 -5.02
CA CYS A 103 -8.73 9.41 -5.25
C CYS A 103 -9.29 9.50 -6.68
N PHE A 104 -10.58 9.82 -6.79
CA PHE A 104 -11.28 9.98 -8.06
C PHE A 104 -11.95 11.35 -8.19
N ALA A 105 -11.82 11.97 -9.37
CA ALA A 105 -12.64 13.06 -9.88
C ALA A 105 -13.55 12.51 -10.99
N THR A 106 -14.56 11.76 -10.60
CA THR A 106 -15.57 11.20 -11.51
C THR A 106 -16.94 11.29 -10.85
N GLU A 107 -17.97 10.93 -11.61
CA GLU A 107 -19.31 10.77 -11.07
C GLU A 107 -19.31 9.71 -9.96
N LEU A 108 -19.97 9.99 -8.83
CA LEU A 108 -20.08 9.06 -7.70
C LEU A 108 -21.09 7.94 -8.03
N SER A 109 -20.74 7.13 -9.02
CA SER A 109 -21.52 6.01 -9.51
C SER A 109 -20.59 4.90 -9.98
N PHE A 110 -21.11 3.66 -10.03
CA PHE A 110 -20.34 2.51 -10.51
C PHE A 110 -19.83 2.71 -11.94
N SER A 111 -20.63 3.30 -12.82
CA SER A 111 -20.24 3.62 -14.20
C SER A 111 -19.13 4.68 -14.24
N GLY A 112 -19.21 5.70 -13.39
CA GLY A 112 -18.18 6.72 -13.22
C GLY A 112 -16.84 6.14 -12.79
N LEU A 113 -16.85 5.25 -11.79
CA LEU A 113 -15.66 4.55 -11.31
C LEU A 113 -15.10 3.58 -12.35
N ARG A 114 -15.94 2.74 -12.97
CA ARG A 114 -15.54 1.81 -14.03
C ARG A 114 -14.84 2.53 -15.18
N ARG A 115 -15.37 3.69 -15.59
CA ARG A 115 -14.76 4.52 -16.64
C ARG A 115 -13.40 5.07 -16.20
N ALA A 116 -13.26 5.51 -14.94
CA ALA A 116 -12.01 6.04 -14.41
C ALA A 116 -10.89 5.00 -14.30
N LEU A 117 -11.23 3.71 -14.19
CA LEU A 117 -10.27 2.59 -14.17
C LEU A 117 -9.83 2.14 -15.57
N ARG A 118 -10.54 2.53 -16.63
CA ARG A 118 -10.18 2.18 -18.01
C ARG A 118 -9.30 3.27 -18.61
N ARG A 119 -8.31 2.87 -19.42
CA ARG A 119 -7.45 3.82 -20.14
C ARG A 119 -8.28 4.84 -20.94
N PRO A 120 -7.90 6.14 -20.93
CA PRO A 120 -6.68 6.74 -20.36
C PRO A 120 -6.77 7.13 -18.87
N PHE A 121 -7.64 6.46 -18.10
CA PHE A 121 -7.91 6.69 -16.68
C PHE A 121 -8.52 8.07 -16.38
N PRO A 122 -9.62 8.44 -17.06
CA PRO A 122 -10.23 9.75 -16.90
C PRO A 122 -10.78 9.91 -15.48
N GLY A 123 -10.22 10.84 -14.73
CA GLY A 123 -10.65 11.13 -13.36
C GLY A 123 -9.96 10.28 -12.28
N LEU A 124 -9.02 9.40 -12.60
CA LEU A 124 -8.13 8.82 -11.59
C LEU A 124 -7.08 9.89 -11.20
N LEU A 125 -7.10 10.33 -9.95
CA LEU A 125 -6.23 11.42 -9.47
C LEU A 125 -4.93 10.93 -8.83
N GLY A 126 -4.95 9.73 -8.25
CA GLY A 126 -3.84 9.20 -7.45
C GLY A 126 -4.33 8.39 -6.27
N THR A 127 -3.42 8.09 -5.36
CA THR A 127 -3.68 7.22 -4.22
C THR A 127 -3.15 7.81 -2.92
N VAL A 128 -3.77 7.40 -1.82
CA VAL A 128 -3.28 7.56 -0.46
C VAL A 128 -2.72 6.21 -0.04
N GLU A 129 -1.47 6.20 0.40
CA GLU A 129 -0.69 5.01 0.67
C GLU A 129 -0.26 4.92 2.13
N PHE A 130 -0.15 3.68 2.60
CA PHE A 130 0.62 3.37 3.79
C PHE A 130 2.10 3.21 3.43
N PHE A 131 2.98 3.09 4.43
CA PHE A 131 4.40 2.77 4.20
C PHE A 131 4.55 1.26 4.08
N PRO A 132 4.77 0.68 2.87
CA PRO A 132 4.99 -0.75 2.73
C PRO A 132 6.21 -1.23 3.53
N GLU A 133 7.16 -0.33 3.81
CA GLU A 133 8.33 -0.57 4.65
C GLU A 133 7.98 -0.99 6.08
N GLU A 134 6.82 -0.59 6.62
CA GLU A 134 6.38 -1.06 7.94
C GLU A 134 5.99 -2.55 7.91
N GLY A 135 5.74 -3.12 6.73
CA GLY A 135 5.41 -4.53 6.55
C GLY A 135 6.48 -5.48 7.11
N LYS A 136 6.03 -6.52 7.83
CA LYS A 136 6.89 -7.55 8.46
C LYS A 136 7.86 -8.27 7.53
N TYR A 137 7.55 -8.28 6.24
CA TYR A 137 8.27 -9.01 5.21
C TYR A 137 8.59 -8.08 4.05
N HIS A 138 8.83 -6.79 4.30
CA HIS A 138 9.17 -5.85 3.24
C HIS A 138 10.58 -6.11 2.69
N TRP A 139 11.59 -6.07 3.56
CA TRP A 139 12.97 -6.43 3.25
C TRP A 139 13.28 -7.90 3.54
N ASP A 140 14.40 -8.35 2.98
CA ASP A 140 14.95 -9.65 3.32
C ASP A 140 15.56 -9.62 4.71
N GLY A 141 15.57 -10.76 5.39
CA GLY A 141 16.36 -10.83 6.61
C GLY A 141 16.33 -12.15 7.35
N HIS A 142 17.00 -12.13 8.49
CA HIS A 142 17.11 -13.25 9.41
C HIS A 142 17.04 -12.70 10.84
N ARG A 143 15.82 -12.68 11.38
CA ARG A 143 15.44 -12.07 12.66
C ARG A 143 16.31 -12.54 13.80
N ALA A 144 16.58 -13.85 13.87
CA ALA A 144 17.39 -14.43 14.94
C ALA A 144 18.84 -13.92 14.97
N CYS A 145 19.34 -13.33 13.87
CA CYS A 145 20.69 -12.76 13.78
C CYS A 145 20.68 -11.23 13.56
N GLY A 146 19.52 -10.58 13.57
CA GLY A 146 19.41 -9.14 13.32
C GLY A 146 19.82 -8.71 11.91
N VAL A 147 19.85 -9.63 10.94
CA VAL A 147 20.23 -9.32 9.56
C VAL A 147 19.02 -8.77 8.83
N ARG A 148 19.15 -7.56 8.29
CA ARG A 148 18.14 -6.86 7.50
C ARG A 148 18.78 -6.30 6.25
N TRP A 149 18.31 -6.74 5.08
CA TRP A 149 18.96 -6.46 3.81
C TRP A 149 17.98 -6.04 2.72
N SER A 150 18.43 -5.08 1.91
CA SER A 150 17.83 -4.84 0.60
C SER A 150 18.04 -6.07 -0.30
N PRO A 151 17.20 -6.25 -1.35
CA PRO A 151 17.37 -7.36 -2.29
C PRO A 151 18.76 -7.42 -2.92
N ARG A 152 19.40 -6.26 -3.16
CA ARG A 152 20.77 -6.17 -3.67
C ARG A 152 21.77 -6.79 -2.70
N GLN A 153 21.72 -6.42 -1.42
CA GLN A 153 22.62 -6.95 -0.39
C GLN A 153 22.46 -8.47 -0.23
N THR A 154 21.22 -8.98 -0.27
CA THR A 154 20.96 -10.42 -0.23
C THR A 154 21.60 -11.16 -1.40
N ARG A 155 21.51 -10.63 -2.62
CA ARG A 155 22.16 -11.22 -3.80
C ARG A 155 23.68 -11.21 -3.67
N GLU A 156 24.27 -10.09 -3.23
CA GLU A 156 25.72 -9.96 -2.99
C GLU A 156 26.22 -10.95 -1.93
N ALA A 157 25.38 -11.26 -0.92
CA ALA A 157 25.69 -12.24 0.12
C ALA A 157 25.30 -13.69 -0.23
N GLY A 158 24.90 -13.97 -1.48
CA GLY A 158 24.51 -15.32 -1.92
C GLY A 158 23.28 -15.89 -1.21
N GLY A 159 22.40 -15.03 -0.70
CA GLY A 159 21.16 -15.42 -0.03
C GLY A 159 21.33 -16.04 1.35
N ARG A 160 22.54 -15.99 1.95
CA ARG A 160 22.84 -16.62 3.23
C ARG A 160 23.23 -15.61 4.30
N CYS A 161 22.70 -15.81 5.50
CA CYS A 161 23.03 -15.02 6.69
C CYS A 161 24.52 -15.16 7.01
N PRO A 162 25.28 -14.06 7.20
CA PRO A 162 26.72 -14.12 7.43
C PRO A 162 27.06 -14.57 8.86
N VAL A 163 26.07 -14.55 9.76
CA VAL A 163 26.23 -14.92 11.17
C VAL A 163 26.07 -16.44 11.36
N CYS A 164 25.14 -17.08 10.66
CA CYS A 164 24.82 -18.50 10.88
C CYS A 164 24.77 -19.38 9.61
N GLY A 165 25.00 -18.82 8.42
CA GLY A 165 25.03 -19.55 7.15
C GLY A 165 23.68 -20.05 6.61
N ARG A 166 22.60 -19.91 7.39
CA ARG A 166 21.23 -20.27 6.97
C ARG A 166 20.71 -19.29 5.91
N PRO A 167 19.79 -19.74 5.03
CA PRO A 167 19.11 -18.84 4.10
C PRO A 167 18.40 -17.70 4.83
N VAL A 168 18.37 -16.51 4.23
CA VAL A 168 17.53 -15.41 4.71
C VAL A 168 16.08 -15.60 4.24
N THR A 169 15.13 -15.10 5.00
CA THR A 169 13.74 -14.96 4.55
C THR A 169 13.69 -13.84 3.52
N VAL A 170 13.22 -14.12 2.30
CA VAL A 170 13.06 -13.11 1.26
C VAL A 170 11.76 -12.33 1.46
N GLY A 171 11.84 -11.01 1.30
CA GLY A 171 10.74 -10.08 1.45
C GLY A 171 10.02 -9.77 0.13
N VAL A 172 8.95 -8.99 0.23
CA VAL A 172 8.12 -8.55 -0.89
C VAL A 172 8.92 -7.67 -1.85
N LEU A 173 9.77 -6.76 -1.34
CA LEU A 173 10.61 -5.93 -2.19
C LEU A 173 11.58 -6.77 -3.04
N HIS A 174 11.99 -7.94 -2.55
CA HIS A 174 12.81 -8.86 -3.34
C HIS A 174 12.05 -9.43 -4.51
N ARG A 175 10.80 -9.87 -4.30
CA ARG A 175 9.95 -10.37 -5.38
C ARG A 175 9.70 -9.29 -6.44
N VAL A 176 9.43 -8.05 -6.03
CA VAL A 176 9.36 -6.90 -6.94
C VAL A 176 10.68 -6.74 -7.71
N ALA A 177 11.82 -6.75 -7.02
CA ALA A 177 13.13 -6.57 -7.65
C ALA A 177 13.53 -7.71 -8.61
N VAL A 178 12.98 -8.91 -8.45
CA VAL A 178 13.18 -10.03 -9.38
C VAL A 178 12.41 -9.82 -10.69
N LEU A 179 11.21 -9.22 -10.62
CA LEU A 179 10.36 -8.96 -11.78
C LEU A 179 10.56 -7.58 -12.42
N ALA A 180 11.21 -6.66 -11.70
CA ALA A 180 11.50 -5.30 -12.18
C ALA A 180 12.36 -5.31 -13.45
N ASP A 181 11.93 -4.54 -14.45
CA ASP A 181 12.67 -4.29 -15.68
C ASP A 181 13.25 -2.86 -15.73
N ARG A 182 13.08 -2.08 -14.66
CA ARG A 182 13.63 -0.73 -14.48
C ARG A 182 14.43 -0.62 -13.19
N ALA A 183 15.47 0.22 -13.24
CA ALA A 183 16.23 0.60 -12.05
C ALA A 183 15.49 1.63 -11.17
N GLU A 184 14.66 2.46 -11.79
CA GLU A 184 13.88 3.51 -11.14
C GLU A 184 12.41 3.43 -11.56
N ALA A 185 11.52 3.94 -10.70
CA ALA A 185 10.09 3.93 -10.97
C ALA A 185 9.78 4.74 -12.24
N GLY A 186 9.14 4.08 -13.21
CA GLY A 186 8.73 4.73 -14.45
C GLY A 186 7.70 5.83 -14.22
N GLN A 187 7.72 6.84 -15.08
CA GLN A 187 6.71 7.91 -15.14
C GLN A 187 5.96 7.86 -16.47
N PRO A 188 5.21 6.78 -16.76
CA PRO A 188 4.36 6.76 -17.95
C PRO A 188 3.37 7.94 -17.91
N PRO A 189 2.84 8.40 -19.06
CA PRO A 189 1.84 9.48 -19.08
C PRO A 189 0.61 9.23 -18.19
N ALA A 190 0.32 7.96 -17.91
CA ALA A 190 -0.74 7.50 -17.03
C ALA A 190 -0.39 7.52 -15.53
N ALA A 191 0.87 7.79 -15.14
CA ALA A 191 1.28 7.84 -13.75
C ALA A 191 0.48 8.90 -12.98
N ARG A 192 0.17 8.58 -11.74
CA ARG A 192 -0.57 9.43 -10.81
C ARG A 192 0.21 9.54 -9.51
N PRO A 193 0.11 10.68 -8.79
CA PRO A 193 0.76 10.85 -7.51
C PRO A 193 0.26 9.80 -6.49
N ALA A 194 1.17 9.42 -5.60
CA ALA A 194 0.89 8.57 -4.45
C ALA A 194 1.33 9.33 -3.20
N GLU A 195 0.40 9.60 -2.30
CA GLU A 195 0.63 10.35 -1.06
C GLU A 195 0.75 9.37 0.11
N ARG A 196 1.93 9.27 0.72
CA ARG A 196 2.13 8.39 1.88
C ARG A 196 1.75 9.13 3.15
N LEU A 197 0.85 8.54 3.94
CA LEU A 197 0.38 9.11 5.20
C LEU A 197 0.60 8.13 6.36
N LEU A 198 0.61 8.69 7.57
CA LEU A 198 0.46 7.94 8.82
C LEU A 198 -0.92 8.25 9.40
N SER A 199 -1.44 7.35 10.24
CA SER A 199 -2.69 7.64 10.94
C SER A 199 -2.52 8.85 11.85
N LEU A 200 -3.59 9.62 12.03
CA LEU A 200 -3.56 10.77 12.93
C LEU A 200 -3.27 10.34 14.37
N THR A 201 -3.71 9.16 14.79
CA THR A 201 -3.37 8.60 16.11
C THR A 201 -1.88 8.32 16.27
N GLN A 202 -1.20 7.82 15.24
CA GLN A 202 0.24 7.60 15.25
C GLN A 202 1.01 8.91 15.38
N ILE A 203 0.60 9.94 14.62
CA ILE A 203 1.20 11.28 14.70
C ILE A 203 1.03 11.88 16.09
N ILE A 204 -0.17 11.81 16.66
CA ILE A 204 -0.45 12.34 18.01
C ILE A 204 0.33 11.54 19.06
N ALA A 205 0.35 10.21 18.96
CA ALA A 205 1.05 9.33 19.89
C ALA A 205 2.55 9.65 19.98
N GLU A 206 3.20 9.82 18.83
CA GLU A 206 4.62 10.13 18.79
C GLU A 206 4.92 11.56 19.26
N ALA A 207 4.05 12.52 18.93
CA ALA A 207 4.13 13.89 19.42
C ALA A 207 4.01 13.93 20.95
N GLU A 208 3.05 13.19 21.52
CA GLU A 208 2.75 13.16 22.95
C GLU A 208 3.60 12.17 23.76
N GLN A 209 4.53 11.47 23.11
CA GLN A 209 5.37 10.41 23.69
C GLN A 209 4.53 9.37 24.47
N ALA A 210 3.40 8.98 23.88
CA ALA A 210 2.42 8.08 24.47
C ALA A 210 2.07 6.96 23.48
N GLY A 211 1.40 5.91 23.96
CA GLY A 211 0.85 4.88 23.06
C GLY A 211 -0.39 5.37 22.33
N GLU A 212 -0.60 4.92 21.08
CA GLU A 212 -1.77 5.26 20.26
C GLU A 212 -3.12 4.95 20.93
N GLY A 213 -3.18 3.87 21.71
CA GLY A 213 -4.38 3.44 22.43
C GLY A 213 -4.66 4.18 23.74
N THR A 214 -3.87 5.19 24.10
CA THR A 214 -4.05 5.89 25.38
C THR A 214 -5.23 6.88 25.32
N MET A 215 -5.91 7.08 26.45
CA MET A 215 -7.01 8.07 26.57
C MET A 215 -6.57 9.49 26.20
N LYS A 216 -5.30 9.83 26.45
CA LYS A 216 -4.71 11.12 26.06
C LYS A 216 -4.72 11.30 24.54
N VAL A 217 -4.20 10.32 23.80
CA VAL A 217 -4.17 10.35 22.33
C VAL A 217 -5.57 10.37 21.74
N GLN A 218 -6.47 9.51 22.24
CA GLN A 218 -7.85 9.43 21.74
C GLN A 218 -8.63 10.73 21.95
N ARG A 219 -8.44 11.40 23.10
CA ARG A 219 -9.07 12.69 23.36
C ARG A 219 -8.61 13.78 22.37
N ILE A 220 -7.31 13.84 22.07
CA ILE A 220 -6.78 14.81 21.10
C ILE A 220 -7.30 14.48 19.70
N TYR A 221 -7.31 13.20 19.33
CA TYR A 221 -7.83 12.73 18.05
C TYR A 221 -9.31 13.14 17.85
N GLU A 222 -10.17 12.87 18.83
CA GLU A 222 -11.58 13.27 18.79
C GLU A 222 -11.77 14.80 18.73
N GLN A 223 -10.95 15.57 19.46
CA GLN A 223 -10.97 17.03 19.41
C GLN A 223 -10.60 17.55 18.01
N MET A 224 -9.59 16.97 17.37
CA MET A 224 -9.20 17.34 16.02
C MET A 224 -10.31 17.00 15.00
N LEU A 225 -10.92 15.82 15.11
CA LEU A 225 -12.06 15.44 14.26
C LEU A 225 -13.24 16.42 14.42
N ALA A 226 -13.59 16.75 15.66
CA ALA A 226 -14.70 17.67 15.95
C ALA A 226 -14.44 19.09 15.42
N ALA A 227 -13.19 19.56 15.47
CA ALA A 227 -12.84 20.91 15.03
C ALA A 227 -12.64 21.02 13.51
N HIS A 228 -12.06 20.00 12.87
CA HIS A 228 -11.54 20.13 11.50
C HIS A 228 -12.21 19.20 10.48
N GLY A 229 -12.98 18.21 10.95
CA GLY A 229 -13.66 17.22 10.12
C GLY A 229 -12.90 15.90 10.00
N PRO A 230 -13.11 15.11 8.92
CA PRO A 230 -12.58 13.76 8.82
C PRO A 230 -11.04 13.73 8.76
N GLU A 231 -10.46 12.59 9.19
CA GLU A 231 -9.01 12.41 9.31
C GLU A 231 -8.23 12.72 8.04
N LEU A 232 -8.66 12.23 6.86
CA LEU A 232 -7.96 12.50 5.61
C LEU A 232 -7.91 14.01 5.28
N LYS A 233 -8.93 14.78 5.65
CA LYS A 233 -8.89 16.24 5.49
C LYS A 233 -7.87 16.86 6.44
N ILE A 234 -7.82 16.40 7.70
CA ILE A 234 -6.84 16.85 8.70
C ILE A 234 -5.41 16.57 8.23
N LEU A 235 -5.15 15.35 7.78
CA LEU A 235 -3.82 14.91 7.38
C LEU A 235 -3.32 15.63 6.13
N ARG A 236 -4.20 16.02 5.21
CA ARG A 236 -3.81 16.47 3.86
C ARG A 236 -4.02 17.97 3.62
N GLU A 237 -5.12 18.52 4.13
CA GLU A 237 -5.63 19.83 3.69
C GLU A 237 -5.65 20.87 4.81
N THR A 238 -5.95 20.47 6.05
CA THR A 238 -6.13 21.44 7.14
C THR A 238 -4.86 22.27 7.39
N PRO A 239 -4.94 23.61 7.49
CA PRO A 239 -3.78 24.46 7.75
C PRO A 239 -3.09 24.12 9.07
N LEU A 240 -1.76 24.08 9.07
CA LEU A 240 -0.96 23.71 10.25
C LEU A 240 -1.21 24.61 11.46
N ALA A 241 -1.42 25.91 11.25
CA ALA A 241 -1.75 26.86 12.33
C ALA A 241 -3.09 26.51 13.03
N ALA A 242 -4.07 26.01 12.28
CA ALA A 242 -5.34 25.56 12.85
C ALA A 242 -5.16 24.27 13.66
N LEU A 243 -4.30 23.36 13.20
CA LEU A 243 -3.94 22.15 13.94
C LEU A 243 -3.19 22.48 15.23
N ALA A 244 -2.24 23.42 15.18
CA ALA A 244 -1.48 23.87 16.35
C ALA A 244 -2.40 24.46 17.42
N GLY A 245 -3.41 25.25 17.02
CA GLY A 245 -4.40 25.80 17.92
C GLY A 245 -5.30 24.77 18.62
N THR A 246 -5.47 23.57 18.05
CA THR A 246 -6.32 22.50 18.64
C THR A 246 -5.52 21.44 19.39
N ALA A 247 -4.39 21.01 18.84
CA ALA A 247 -3.63 19.85 19.32
C ALA A 247 -2.19 20.18 19.73
N GLY A 248 -1.79 21.45 19.66
CA GLY A 248 -0.45 21.92 20.01
C GLY A 248 0.54 21.88 18.84
N GLU A 249 1.61 22.66 18.99
CA GLU A 249 2.65 22.85 17.96
C GLU A 249 3.31 21.53 17.53
N ARG A 250 3.52 20.61 18.47
CA ARG A 250 4.21 19.36 18.17
C ARG A 250 3.38 18.43 17.28
N VAL A 251 2.06 18.34 17.49
CA VAL A 251 1.17 17.56 16.61
C VAL A 251 1.11 18.19 15.22
N ALA A 252 1.01 19.52 15.15
CA ALA A 252 1.03 20.24 13.87
C ALA A 252 2.35 20.04 13.10
N ASP A 253 3.51 20.09 13.78
CA ASP A 253 4.81 19.77 13.17
C ASP A 253 4.87 18.31 12.71
N GLY A 254 4.25 17.38 13.44
CA GLY A 254 4.13 15.98 13.03
C GLY A 254 3.38 15.83 11.70
N VAL A 255 2.21 16.46 11.57
CA VAL A 255 1.45 16.48 10.31
C VAL A 255 2.26 17.12 9.19
N ARG A 256 2.96 18.24 9.47
CA ARG A 256 3.85 18.89 8.50
C ARG A 256 4.96 17.95 8.00
N ARG A 257 5.61 17.22 8.91
CA ARG A 257 6.69 16.28 8.56
C ARG A 257 6.17 15.13 7.71
N VAL A 258 5.00 14.58 8.04
CA VAL A 258 4.35 13.54 7.22
C VAL A 258 4.06 14.07 5.81
N ARG A 259 3.41 15.25 5.68
CA ARG A 259 3.12 15.87 4.37
C ARG A 259 4.37 16.12 3.52
N LEU A 260 5.49 16.42 4.15
CA LEU A 260 6.77 16.71 3.48
C LEU A 260 7.66 15.46 3.31
N GLY A 261 7.22 14.28 3.77
CA GLY A 261 8.04 13.07 3.76
C GLY A 261 9.29 13.14 4.63
N LEU A 262 9.33 14.02 5.63
CA LEU A 262 10.45 14.21 6.56
C LEU A 262 10.40 13.16 7.68
N LEU A 263 10.48 11.89 7.29
CA LEU A 263 10.30 10.73 8.14
C LEU A 263 11.52 9.83 8.05
N LYS A 264 11.87 9.19 9.17
CA LYS A 264 12.88 8.14 9.19
C LYS A 264 12.19 6.79 9.09
N VAL A 265 12.32 6.16 7.93
CA VAL A 265 11.71 4.87 7.64
C VAL A 265 12.74 3.76 7.81
N THR A 266 12.40 2.79 8.64
CA THR A 266 13.22 1.63 8.92
C THR A 266 12.44 0.37 8.53
N PRO A 267 12.84 -0.35 7.48
CA PRO A 267 12.01 -1.42 6.93
C PRO A 267 11.94 -2.66 7.83
N GLY A 268 10.77 -3.30 7.81
CA GLY A 268 10.51 -4.59 8.44
C GLY A 268 11.13 -5.73 7.66
N TYR A 269 11.35 -6.85 8.35
CA TYR A 269 12.00 -8.04 7.81
C TYR A 269 11.69 -9.27 8.67
N ASP A 270 11.61 -10.45 8.05
CA ASP A 270 11.52 -11.76 8.72
C ASP A 270 10.55 -11.80 9.94
N GLY A 271 9.34 -11.26 9.77
CA GLY A 271 8.29 -11.26 10.81
C GLY A 271 8.34 -10.07 11.78
N VAL A 272 9.36 -9.20 11.67
CA VAL A 272 9.52 -7.96 12.45
C VAL A 272 8.93 -6.80 11.65
N TYR A 273 7.98 -6.07 12.24
CA TYR A 273 7.46 -4.84 11.65
C TYR A 273 8.58 -3.81 11.48
N GLY A 274 8.50 -3.04 10.39
CA GLY A 274 9.29 -1.82 10.26
C GLY A 274 8.78 -0.72 11.18
N THR A 275 9.45 0.41 11.16
CA THR A 275 9.06 1.60 11.92
C THR A 275 9.16 2.83 11.04
N VAL A 276 8.19 3.73 11.17
CA VAL A 276 8.26 5.09 10.64
C VAL A 276 8.30 6.04 11.82
N GLU A 277 9.42 6.76 11.96
CA GLU A 277 9.65 7.72 13.02
C GLU A 277 9.47 9.15 12.45
N ILE A 278 8.60 9.94 13.06
CA ILE A 278 8.32 11.34 12.70
C ILE A 278 9.33 12.28 13.38
N PHE A 279 9.64 12.00 14.64
CA PHE A 279 10.55 12.75 15.49
C PHE A 279 11.76 11.89 15.84
N ASN A 280 12.96 12.46 15.69
CA ASN A 280 14.20 11.84 16.16
C ASN A 280 14.41 12.10 17.66
#